data_AF-A0AAD8IKM6-F1
#
_entry.id   AF-A0AAD8IKM6-F1
#
_cell.length_a   1.000
_cell.length_b   1.000
_cell.length_c   1.000
_cell.angle_alpha   90.00
_cell.angle_beta   90.00
_cell.angle_gamma   90.00
#
_symmetry.space_group_name_H-M   'P 1'
#
loop_
_entity.id
_entity.type
_entity.pdbx_description
1 polymer ?
#
loop_
_entity_poly.entity_id
_entity_poly.type
_entity_poly.pdbx_seq_one_letter_code
_entity_poly.pdbx_strand_id
1 'polypeptide(L)'
;MCSLSAEIIGGNGDLLGLIFIHLPVRSLARFKSVSQQWLALIANSKFRLKHTLENPSSRIPSGLFLYNPVFKDNTVHSISLSGFGGKIPTCADPIELPDDVPIKSMKLRADENVMLMVHSCNGLNLFRFNTFDNQMKSYCVRNLVTNQLKFVPLPKFDGDNYEWISSCYLAFDPLVSPHYKVICVKGMNRIGSKILIFSSETGKWRDTNVTMDDHKLEYAIGDYCHGAIYWIERGYLKLSCYRFDIEAEIMTEISMPTTADGPNFRHFGASYGHLYLVCVRDQKEKVFNVFELNQITMKWSIKHWVHVNRLISSFPQVVAKGRNNTSPSAFSVLSVVRGEEDSALVMNISGEVISYNLRSKKVEVLLSELNWEVQSRRRVEIASLSPIISAYPFIATLYPL
;
A
#
# COMPACT_ATOMS: atom_id res chain seq x y z
N MET A 1 41.73 11.79 -11.96
CA MET A 1 41.52 11.77 -13.43
C MET A 1 40.75 10.49 -13.75
N CYS A 2 39.57 10.60 -14.36
CA CYS A 2 38.90 9.43 -14.93
C CYS A 2 39.78 8.87 -16.06
N SER A 3 39.78 7.56 -16.28
CA SER A 3 40.46 6.99 -17.44
C SER A 3 39.75 7.46 -18.72
N LEU A 4 40.49 7.64 -19.81
CA LEU A 4 39.92 7.98 -21.12
C LEU A 4 38.80 7.01 -21.52
N SER A 5 38.95 5.73 -21.17
CA SER A 5 37.92 4.70 -21.36
C SER A 5 36.63 4.98 -20.58
N ALA A 6 36.72 5.47 -19.35
CA ALA A 6 35.56 5.83 -18.54
C ALA A 6 34.83 7.06 -19.11
N GLU A 7 35.55 8.02 -19.68
CA GLU A 7 34.94 9.17 -20.37
C GLU A 7 34.26 8.76 -21.68
N ILE A 8 34.88 7.88 -22.47
CA ILE A 8 34.28 7.35 -23.71
C ILE A 8 32.98 6.58 -23.40
N ILE A 9 33.00 5.69 -22.40
CA ILE A 9 31.80 4.94 -21.99
C ILE A 9 30.76 5.89 -21.39
N GLY A 10 31.19 6.81 -20.51
CA GLY A 10 30.33 7.77 -19.81
C GLY A 10 29.66 8.80 -20.73
N GLY A 11 30.21 9.03 -21.93
CA GLY A 11 29.66 9.91 -22.96
C GLY A 11 28.84 9.18 -24.04
N ASN A 12 28.79 7.84 -24.05
CA ASN A 12 28.05 7.07 -25.05
C ASN A 12 26.68 6.64 -24.51
N GLY A 13 25.61 7.25 -25.02
CA GLY A 13 24.24 6.99 -24.56
C GLY A 13 23.77 5.53 -24.75
N ASP A 14 24.23 4.85 -25.80
CA ASP A 14 23.84 3.47 -26.08
C ASP A 14 24.50 2.51 -25.10
N LEU A 15 25.81 2.69 -24.83
CA LEU A 15 26.52 1.90 -23.83
C LEU A 15 25.98 2.14 -22.42
N LEU A 16 25.70 3.40 -22.07
CA LEU A 16 25.05 3.74 -20.81
C LEU A 16 23.67 3.08 -20.70
N GLY A 17 22.89 3.03 -21.79
CA GLY A 17 21.60 2.36 -21.81
C GLY A 17 21.73 0.87 -21.47
N LEU A 18 22.72 0.19 -22.05
CA LEU A 18 23.01 -1.23 -21.77
C LEU A 18 23.50 -1.46 -20.34
N ILE A 19 24.24 -0.51 -19.75
CA ILE A 19 24.71 -0.63 -18.36
C ILE A 19 23.56 -0.34 -17.39
N PHE A 20 22.85 0.77 -17.59
CA PHE A 20 21.83 1.28 -16.69
C PHE A 20 20.61 0.37 -16.62
N ILE A 21 20.32 -0.40 -17.67
CA ILE A 21 19.20 -1.34 -17.67
C ILE A 21 19.33 -2.41 -16.57
N HIS A 22 20.55 -2.76 -16.16
CA HIS A 22 20.82 -3.76 -15.14
C HIS A 22 21.00 -3.18 -13.73
N LEU A 23 20.87 -1.86 -13.57
CA LEU A 23 21.07 -1.22 -12.28
C LEU A 23 19.75 -1.10 -11.50
N PRO A 24 19.81 -1.20 -10.16
CA PRO A 24 18.65 -0.95 -9.31
C PRO A 24 18.11 0.47 -9.49
N VAL A 25 16.79 0.62 -9.39
CA VAL A 25 16.08 1.91 -9.50
C VAL A 25 16.67 2.99 -8.59
N ARG A 26 17.07 2.64 -7.36
CA ARG A 26 17.66 3.60 -6.42
C ARG A 26 19.02 4.14 -6.89
N SER A 27 19.84 3.29 -7.53
CA SER A 27 21.12 3.71 -8.11
C SER A 27 20.87 4.66 -9.28
N LEU A 28 19.93 4.31 -10.17
CA LEU A 28 19.53 5.15 -11.29
C LEU A 28 18.96 6.50 -10.84
N ALA A 29 18.18 6.53 -9.75
CA ALA A 29 17.68 7.77 -9.19
C ALA A 29 18.80 8.72 -8.75
N ARG A 30 19.89 8.19 -8.16
CA ARG A 30 21.09 8.97 -7.80
C ARG A 30 21.89 9.40 -9.03
N PHE A 31 21.95 8.56 -10.06
CA PHE A 31 22.72 8.84 -11.28
C PHE A 31 22.16 10.02 -12.10
N LYS A 32 20.89 10.39 -11.87
CA LYS A 32 20.29 11.61 -12.41
C LYS A 32 21.05 12.89 -12.05
N SER A 33 21.80 12.92 -10.95
CA SER A 33 22.58 14.11 -10.54
C SER A 33 24.01 14.15 -11.08
N VAL A 34 24.44 13.14 -11.85
CA VAL A 34 25.83 13.02 -12.32
C VAL A 34 26.07 13.86 -13.58
N SER A 35 25.17 13.81 -14.57
CA SER A 35 25.26 14.60 -15.79
C SER A 35 23.90 14.79 -16.47
N GLN A 36 23.77 15.80 -17.32
CA GLN A 36 22.54 16.04 -18.10
C GLN A 36 22.22 14.89 -19.06
N GLN A 37 23.24 14.25 -19.62
CA GLN A 37 23.06 13.09 -20.50
C GLN A 37 22.48 11.90 -19.73
N TRP A 38 23.00 11.63 -18.53
CA TRP A 38 22.52 10.53 -17.69
C TRP A 38 21.08 10.79 -17.21
N LEU A 39 20.80 12.04 -16.81
CA LEU A 39 19.45 12.48 -16.50
C LEU A 39 18.49 12.25 -17.67
N ALA A 40 18.85 12.69 -18.88
CA ALA A 40 18.00 12.55 -20.07
C ALA A 40 17.72 11.08 -20.42
N LEU A 41 18.74 10.22 -20.33
CA LEU A 41 18.60 8.78 -20.57
C LEU A 41 17.64 8.13 -19.55
N ILE A 42 17.85 8.40 -18.26
CA ILE A 42 17.03 7.81 -17.17
C ILE A 42 15.62 8.43 -17.15
N ALA A 43 15.47 9.67 -17.64
CA ALA A 43 14.18 10.34 -17.76
C ALA A 43 13.35 9.88 -18.95
N ASN A 44 13.97 9.22 -19.94
CA ASN A 44 13.31 8.74 -21.13
C ASN A 44 12.24 7.67 -20.80
N SER A 45 11.02 7.85 -21.30
CA SER A 45 9.89 6.94 -21.05
C SER A 45 10.14 5.53 -21.60
N LYS A 46 10.77 5.39 -22.77
CA LYS A 46 11.13 4.10 -23.35
C LYS A 46 12.16 3.38 -22.50
N PHE A 47 13.16 4.10 -21.97
CA PHE A 47 14.15 3.53 -21.06
C PHE A 47 13.49 3.00 -19.79
N ARG A 48 12.59 3.78 -19.15
CA ARG A 48 11.88 3.35 -17.92
C ARG A 48 10.99 2.13 -18.15
N LEU A 49 10.27 2.10 -19.28
CA LEU A 49 9.44 0.96 -19.64
C LEU A 49 10.30 -0.29 -19.87
N LYS A 50 11.37 -0.17 -20.66
CA LYS A 50 12.32 -1.26 -20.89
C LYS A 50 12.94 -1.75 -19.58
N HIS A 51 13.32 -0.83 -18.69
CA HIS A 51 13.88 -1.15 -17.37
C HIS A 51 12.87 -1.95 -16.52
N THR A 52 11.62 -1.52 -16.49
CA THR A 52 10.54 -2.20 -15.75
C THR A 52 10.27 -3.60 -16.30
N LEU A 53 10.33 -3.77 -17.62
CA LEU A 53 10.14 -5.06 -18.29
C LEU A 53 11.30 -6.04 -18.01
N GLU A 54 12.55 -5.55 -18.10
CA GLU A 54 13.74 -6.38 -17.94
C GLU A 54 14.13 -6.62 -16.47
N ASN A 55 13.54 -5.87 -15.52
CA ASN A 55 13.77 -6.01 -14.09
C ASN A 55 12.47 -6.34 -13.34
N PRO A 56 11.85 -7.52 -13.57
CA PRO A 56 10.62 -7.91 -12.90
C PRO A 56 10.74 -7.88 -11.36
N SER A 57 11.90 -8.25 -10.83
CA SER A 57 12.23 -8.21 -9.40
C SER A 57 12.09 -6.82 -8.78
N SER A 58 12.22 -5.75 -9.56
CA SER A 58 12.03 -4.38 -9.08
C SER A 58 10.60 -4.07 -8.64
N ARG A 59 9.61 -4.86 -9.10
CA ARG A 59 8.20 -4.76 -8.72
C ARG A 59 7.85 -5.62 -7.51
N ILE A 60 8.77 -6.45 -7.02
CA ILE A 60 8.60 -7.15 -5.75
C ILE A 60 8.84 -6.14 -4.62
N PRO A 61 7.96 -6.06 -3.61
CA PRO A 61 8.18 -5.17 -2.48
C PRO A 61 9.52 -5.46 -1.78
N SER A 62 10.39 -4.45 -1.71
CA SER A 62 11.69 -4.55 -1.01
C SER A 62 11.58 -4.17 0.47
N GLY A 63 10.42 -3.66 0.88
CA GLY A 63 10.15 -3.28 2.26
C GLY A 63 8.68 -3.01 2.54
N LEU A 64 8.36 -2.75 3.80
CA LEU A 64 7.06 -2.31 4.27
C LEU A 64 7.21 -1.01 5.07
N PHE A 65 6.32 -0.05 4.83
CA PHE A 65 6.07 1.03 5.79
C PHE A 65 4.99 0.60 6.75
N LEU A 66 5.26 0.67 8.05
CA LEU A 66 4.31 0.39 9.10
C LEU A 66 3.78 1.70 9.65
N TYR A 67 2.46 1.77 9.74
CA TYR A 67 1.75 2.91 10.26
C TYR A 67 0.80 2.47 11.38
N ASN A 68 0.91 3.12 12.53
CA ASN A 68 -0.03 2.90 13.63
C ASN A 68 -0.92 4.14 13.82
N PRO A 69 -2.22 4.05 13.47
CA PRO A 69 -3.14 5.17 13.61
C PRO A 69 -3.46 5.56 15.06
N VAL A 70 -3.11 4.72 16.04
CA VAL A 70 -3.36 4.98 17.47
C VAL A 70 -2.37 5.99 18.03
N PHE A 71 -1.17 6.09 17.46
CA PHE A 71 -0.16 7.03 17.90
C PHE A 71 -0.26 8.32 17.08
N LYS A 72 -0.40 9.45 17.78
CA LYS A 72 -0.32 10.79 17.19
C LYS A 72 1.13 11.19 16.87
N ASP A 73 2.10 10.33 17.16
CA ASP A 73 3.47 10.53 16.70
C ASP A 73 3.57 10.08 15.24
N ASN A 74 4.25 10.87 14.41
CA ASN A 74 4.43 10.57 12.99
C ASN A 74 5.46 9.43 12.78
N THR A 75 5.52 8.46 13.69
CA THR A 75 6.55 7.40 13.66
C THR A 75 6.22 6.38 12.60
N VAL A 76 6.68 6.64 11.38
CA VAL A 76 6.68 5.64 10.31
C VAL A 76 7.86 4.70 10.54
N HIS A 77 7.59 3.48 10.96
CA HIS A 77 8.60 2.43 10.94
C HIS A 77 8.71 1.86 9.54
N SER A 78 9.92 1.50 9.11
CA SER A 78 10.14 0.82 7.85
C SER A 78 10.87 -0.49 8.09
N ILE A 79 10.49 -1.52 7.36
CA ILE A 79 11.05 -2.87 7.49
C ILE A 79 11.55 -3.32 6.14
N SER A 80 12.83 -3.68 6.04
CA SER A 80 13.37 -4.34 4.84
C SER A 80 12.85 -5.76 4.77
N LEU A 81 12.30 -6.15 3.62
CA LEU A 81 11.88 -7.52 3.34
C LEU A 81 13.00 -8.36 2.70
N SER A 82 14.14 -7.73 2.46
CA SER A 82 15.26 -8.34 1.75
C SER A 82 16.50 -8.41 2.62
N GLY A 83 17.30 -9.48 2.43
CA GLY A 83 18.72 -9.51 2.80
C GLY A 83 19.59 -8.53 1.98
N PHE A 84 18.98 -7.77 1.06
CA PHE A 84 19.64 -6.79 0.18
C PHE A 84 19.86 -5.41 0.84
N GLY A 85 20.10 -5.36 2.15
CA GLY A 85 20.91 -4.33 2.84
C GLY A 85 20.61 -2.84 2.58
N GLY A 86 19.47 -2.48 1.99
CA GLY A 86 19.21 -1.11 1.57
C GLY A 86 18.25 -0.43 2.51
N LYS A 87 18.69 0.62 3.23
CA LYS A 87 17.80 1.52 3.98
C LYS A 87 16.64 1.95 3.07
N ILE A 88 15.40 1.73 3.52
CA ILE A 88 14.20 2.25 2.86
C ILE A 88 14.20 3.77 3.05
N PRO A 89 13.77 4.57 2.05
CA PRO A 89 13.62 6.00 2.24
C PRO A 89 12.76 6.31 3.48
N THR A 90 13.22 7.22 4.32
CA THR A 90 12.47 7.64 5.51
C THR A 90 11.29 8.51 5.07
N CYS A 91 10.11 8.29 5.65
CA CYS A 91 8.95 9.17 5.46
C CYS A 91 8.95 10.39 6.39
N ALA A 92 9.96 10.52 7.26
CA ALA A 92 9.98 11.46 8.38
C ALA A 92 10.47 12.87 8.03
N ASP A 93 10.97 13.10 6.81
CA ASP A 93 11.40 14.45 6.42
C ASP A 93 10.16 15.36 6.33
N PRO A 94 10.16 16.51 7.03
CA PRO A 94 9.10 17.52 6.88
C PRO A 94 8.98 17.89 5.40
N ILE A 95 7.78 17.76 4.83
CA ILE A 95 7.54 18.25 3.49
C ILE A 95 7.36 19.76 3.59
N GLU A 96 8.33 20.50 3.05
CA GLU A 96 8.13 21.91 2.74
C GLU A 96 7.05 21.98 1.66
N LEU A 97 5.86 22.44 2.04
CA LEU A 97 4.75 22.64 1.13
C LEU A 97 5.06 23.86 0.25
N PRO A 98 5.01 23.73 -1.09
CA PRO A 98 5.11 24.88 -1.98
C PRO A 98 4.10 25.99 -1.61
N ASP A 99 4.48 27.25 -1.81
CA ASP A 99 3.68 28.42 -1.38
C ASP A 99 2.30 28.50 -2.05
N ASP A 100 2.17 27.94 -3.25
CA ASP A 100 0.99 27.91 -4.09
C ASP A 100 0.04 26.75 -3.78
N VAL A 101 0.39 25.88 -2.83
CA VAL A 101 -0.48 24.78 -2.42
C VAL A 101 -1.69 25.35 -1.65
N PRO A 102 -2.95 25.01 -2.05
CA PRO A 102 -4.17 25.46 -1.38
C PRO A 102 -4.31 24.93 0.07
N ILE A 103 -3.31 24.22 0.57
CA ILE A 103 -3.20 23.78 1.96
C ILE A 103 -2.85 24.95 2.88
N LYS A 104 -2.18 26.01 2.42
CA LYS A 104 -1.98 27.21 3.26
C LYS A 104 -3.28 27.98 3.52
N SER A 105 -4.23 27.92 2.58
CA SER A 105 -5.58 28.50 2.76
C SER A 105 -6.54 27.55 3.48
N MET A 106 -6.33 26.24 3.38
CA MET A 106 -6.95 25.29 4.31
C MET A 106 -6.36 25.52 5.69
N LYS A 107 -7.19 25.94 6.65
CA LYS A 107 -6.80 25.85 8.04
C LYS A 107 -6.40 24.37 8.27
N LEU A 108 -5.15 24.16 8.66
CA LEU A 108 -4.59 22.88 9.00
C LEU A 108 -4.51 22.79 10.52
N ARG A 109 -4.90 21.67 11.12
CA ARG A 109 -4.81 21.50 12.57
C ARG A 109 -3.34 21.43 12.97
N ALA A 110 -2.81 22.51 13.56
CA ALA A 110 -1.40 22.62 13.93
C ALA A 110 -0.90 21.49 14.85
N ASP A 111 -1.81 20.86 15.60
CA ASP A 111 -1.61 19.71 16.49
C ASP A 111 -1.97 18.35 15.87
N GLU A 112 -2.48 18.31 14.63
CA GLU A 112 -2.88 17.10 13.90
C GLU A 112 -2.42 17.09 12.42
N ASN A 113 -1.37 17.85 12.10
CA ASN A 113 -0.71 17.89 10.78
C ASN A 113 0.07 16.60 10.48
N VAL A 114 -0.65 15.50 10.48
CA VAL A 114 -0.12 14.17 10.22
C VAL A 114 -0.42 13.83 8.77
N MET A 115 0.63 13.73 7.96
CA MET A 115 0.53 13.16 6.63
C MET A 115 0.45 11.63 6.76
N LEU A 116 -0.73 11.09 6.45
CA LEU A 116 -1.04 9.67 6.60
C LEU A 116 -0.84 8.95 5.27
N MET A 117 0.04 7.95 5.22
CA MET A 117 0.05 7.04 4.07
C MET A 117 -1.23 6.20 4.13
N VAL A 118 -2.03 6.26 3.06
CA VAL A 118 -3.33 5.56 2.99
C VAL A 118 -3.35 4.45 1.94
N HIS A 119 -2.44 4.49 0.97
CA HIS A 119 -2.32 3.47 -0.07
C HIS A 119 -0.93 3.46 -0.70
N SER A 120 -0.52 2.33 -1.28
CA SER A 120 0.71 2.22 -2.08
C SER A 120 0.43 1.34 -3.29
N CYS A 121 0.92 1.74 -4.46
CA CYS A 121 0.63 1.05 -5.72
C CYS A 121 1.83 1.17 -6.67
N ASN A 122 2.48 0.05 -6.98
CA ASN A 122 3.57 -0.07 -7.97
C ASN A 122 4.64 1.04 -7.87
N GLY A 123 4.98 1.41 -6.63
CA GLY A 123 6.03 2.36 -6.26
C GLY A 123 5.60 3.80 -6.05
N LEU A 124 4.33 4.11 -6.29
CA LEU A 124 3.71 5.38 -5.87
C LEU A 124 2.99 5.20 -4.54
N ASN A 125 2.95 6.27 -3.75
CA ASN A 125 2.36 6.29 -2.42
C ASN A 125 1.32 7.40 -2.35
N LEU A 126 0.13 7.08 -1.84
CA LEU A 126 -0.93 8.04 -1.60
C LEU A 126 -0.91 8.45 -0.15
N PHE A 127 -0.87 9.75 0.07
CA PHE A 127 -0.95 10.35 1.38
C PHE A 127 -2.22 11.18 1.53
N ARG A 128 -2.74 11.23 2.74
CA ARG A 128 -3.88 12.04 3.16
C ARG A 128 -3.45 13.02 4.25
N PHE A 129 -3.95 14.25 4.17
CA PHE A 129 -3.86 15.25 5.22
C PHE A 129 -5.21 15.35 5.95
N ASN A 130 -5.17 15.46 7.27
CA ASN A 130 -6.34 15.84 8.04
C ASN A 130 -6.48 17.37 7.99
N THR A 131 -7.67 17.85 7.63
CA THR A 131 -8.01 19.29 7.59
C THR A 131 -9.02 19.59 8.72
N PHE A 132 -9.30 20.86 9.06
CA PHE A 132 -10.35 21.16 10.05
C PHE A 132 -11.75 20.74 9.59
N ASP A 133 -11.96 20.58 8.28
CA ASP A 133 -13.20 20.12 7.71
C ASP A 133 -13.10 18.61 7.42
N ASN A 134 -13.72 17.80 8.28
CA ASN A 134 -13.74 16.34 8.15
C ASN A 134 -14.34 15.86 6.81
N GLN A 135 -15.09 16.71 6.09
CA GLN A 135 -15.66 16.38 4.78
C GLN A 135 -14.63 16.52 3.64
N MET A 136 -13.64 17.39 3.81
CA MET A 136 -12.64 17.77 2.81
C MET A 136 -11.26 17.20 3.15
N LYS A 137 -11.04 15.93 2.83
CA LYS A 137 -9.71 15.30 2.93
C LYS A 137 -8.85 15.69 1.73
N SER A 138 -7.67 16.24 1.99
CA SER A 138 -6.68 16.54 0.95
C SER A 138 -5.73 15.37 0.74
N TYR A 139 -5.38 15.10 -0.51
CA TYR A 139 -4.52 13.98 -0.87
C TYR A 139 -3.31 14.45 -1.69
N CYS A 140 -2.19 13.75 -1.56
CA CYS A 140 -1.06 13.89 -2.46
C CYS A 140 -0.50 12.52 -2.85
N VAL A 141 0.07 12.47 -4.04
CA VAL A 141 0.82 11.30 -4.51
C VAL A 141 2.30 11.62 -4.38
N ARG A 142 3.09 10.66 -3.91
CA ARG A 142 4.53 10.80 -3.74
C ARG A 142 5.27 9.61 -4.33
N ASN A 143 6.34 9.90 -5.05
CA ASN A 143 7.39 8.94 -5.36
C ASN A 143 8.53 9.19 -4.37
N LEU A 144 8.69 8.29 -3.40
CA LEU A 144 9.70 8.40 -2.34
C LEU A 144 11.14 8.19 -2.84
N VAL A 145 11.33 7.62 -4.02
CA VAL A 145 12.66 7.42 -4.61
C VAL A 145 13.14 8.66 -5.36
N THR A 146 12.25 9.30 -6.12
CA THR A 146 12.58 10.54 -6.86
C THR A 146 12.35 11.79 -6.03
N ASN A 147 11.81 11.64 -4.82
CA ASN A 147 11.36 12.71 -3.93
C ASN A 147 10.37 13.69 -4.59
N GLN A 148 9.61 13.22 -5.58
CA GLN A 148 8.58 14.01 -6.23
C GLN A 148 7.27 13.87 -5.47
N LEU A 149 6.55 14.98 -5.35
CA LEU A 149 5.24 15.06 -4.72
C LEU A 149 4.30 15.88 -5.60
N LYS A 150 3.04 15.44 -5.70
CA LYS A 150 1.99 16.15 -6.44
C LYS A 150 0.68 16.09 -5.68
N PHE A 151 0.06 17.25 -5.49
CA PHE A 151 -1.27 17.33 -4.88
C PHE A 151 -2.33 16.82 -5.85
N VAL A 152 -3.28 16.08 -5.29
CA VAL A 152 -4.51 15.75 -6.00
C VAL A 152 -5.47 16.91 -5.75
N PRO A 153 -5.97 17.59 -6.78
CA PRO A 153 -6.95 18.66 -6.60
C PRO A 153 -8.19 18.10 -5.89
N LEU A 154 -8.89 18.91 -5.12
CA LEU A 154 -10.17 18.49 -4.56
C LEU A 154 -11.22 18.40 -5.68
N PRO A 155 -12.06 17.35 -5.71
CA PRO A 155 -13.19 17.32 -6.62
C PRO A 155 -14.19 18.41 -6.23
N LYS A 156 -15.04 18.80 -7.18
CA LYS A 156 -16.15 19.72 -6.87
C LYS A 156 -17.22 18.94 -6.11
N PHE A 157 -17.69 19.53 -5.02
CA PHE A 157 -18.79 18.99 -4.22
C PHE A 157 -20.03 19.83 -4.44
N ASP A 158 -21.18 19.16 -4.45
CA ASP A 158 -22.46 19.82 -4.36
C ASP A 158 -22.82 20.06 -2.89
N GLY A 159 -22.86 21.34 -2.49
CA GLY A 159 -23.12 21.74 -1.10
C GLY A 159 -24.50 21.33 -0.60
N ASP A 160 -25.46 21.13 -1.50
CA ASP A 160 -26.83 20.78 -1.13
C ASP A 160 -26.98 19.28 -0.75
N ASN A 161 -26.07 18.43 -1.23
CA ASN A 161 -26.13 16.97 -1.08
C ASN A 161 -25.26 16.41 0.06
N TYR A 162 -24.62 17.28 0.86
CA TYR A 162 -23.76 16.89 1.99
C TYR A 162 -22.76 15.79 1.57
N GLU A 163 -21.87 16.12 0.63
CA GLU A 163 -20.93 15.17 0.02
C GLU A 163 -19.57 15.18 0.74
N TRP A 164 -18.91 14.02 0.83
CA TRP A 164 -17.56 13.91 1.40
C TRP A 164 -16.72 12.86 0.69
N ILE A 165 -15.40 12.94 0.83
CA ILE A 165 -14.50 11.85 0.40
C ILE A 165 -14.32 10.87 1.54
N SER A 166 -14.75 9.63 1.33
CA SER A 166 -14.53 8.56 2.28
C SER A 166 -13.07 8.08 2.21
N SER A 167 -12.66 7.58 1.05
CA SER A 167 -11.38 6.91 0.82
C SER A 167 -10.90 7.12 -0.61
N CYS A 168 -9.59 6.99 -0.83
CA CYS A 168 -8.99 7.07 -2.15
C CYS A 168 -7.90 6.00 -2.31
N TYR A 169 -7.75 5.50 -3.53
CA TYR A 169 -6.83 4.42 -3.90
C TYR A 169 -6.07 4.82 -5.15
N LEU A 170 -4.80 4.43 -5.22
CA LEU A 170 -4.00 4.59 -6.44
C LEU A 170 -4.28 3.44 -7.40
N ALA A 171 -4.42 3.77 -8.68
CA ALA A 171 -4.36 2.83 -9.77
C ALA A 171 -3.20 3.23 -10.68
N PHE A 172 -2.12 2.46 -10.63
CA PHE A 172 -0.91 2.72 -11.40
C PHE A 172 -0.29 1.40 -11.81
N ASP A 173 -0.08 1.20 -13.11
CA ASP A 173 0.74 0.11 -13.62
C ASP A 173 1.74 0.69 -14.63
N PRO A 174 3.05 0.73 -14.29
CA PRO A 174 4.07 1.29 -15.16
C PRO A 174 4.22 0.54 -16.49
N LEU A 175 3.71 -0.70 -16.59
CA LEU A 175 3.70 -1.46 -17.85
C LEU A 175 2.54 -1.08 -18.77
N VAL A 176 1.49 -0.46 -18.23
CA VAL A 176 0.29 -0.06 -18.99
C VAL A 176 0.35 1.43 -19.35
N SER A 177 0.70 2.29 -18.39
CA SER A 177 0.73 3.73 -18.60
C SER A 177 1.76 4.41 -17.68
N PRO A 178 2.45 5.47 -18.14
CA PRO A 178 3.26 6.29 -17.25
C PRO A 178 2.42 7.16 -16.31
N HIS A 179 1.11 7.26 -16.53
CA HIS A 179 0.19 8.08 -15.77
C HIS A 179 -0.57 7.23 -14.74
N TYR A 180 -0.63 7.71 -13.50
CA TYR A 180 -1.48 7.14 -12.46
C TYR A 180 -2.89 7.74 -12.50
N LYS A 181 -3.85 6.98 -11.98
CA LYS A 181 -5.20 7.44 -11.63
C LYS A 181 -5.38 7.39 -10.11
N VAL A 182 -6.21 8.28 -9.57
CA VAL A 182 -6.68 8.20 -8.17
C VAL A 182 -8.18 7.92 -8.20
N ILE A 183 -8.57 6.80 -7.60
CA ILE A 183 -9.95 6.34 -7.53
C ILE A 183 -10.47 6.70 -6.15
N CYS A 184 -11.47 7.57 -6.07
CA CYS A 184 -12.04 8.02 -4.80
C CYS A 184 -13.48 7.57 -4.63
N VAL A 185 -13.79 7.14 -3.41
CA VAL A 185 -15.16 6.84 -2.96
C VAL A 185 -15.72 8.12 -2.35
N LYS A 186 -16.67 8.74 -3.05
CA LYS A 186 -17.44 9.90 -2.58
C LYS A 186 -18.70 9.41 -1.86
N GLY A 187 -18.85 9.75 -0.59
CA GLY A 187 -20.09 9.56 0.16
C GLY A 187 -21.08 10.67 -0.18
N MET A 188 -22.36 10.32 -0.31
CA MET A 188 -23.46 11.24 -0.56
C MET A 188 -24.60 10.91 0.39
N ASN A 189 -25.11 11.91 1.11
CA ASN A 189 -26.15 11.66 2.11
C ASN A 189 -27.39 11.05 1.45
N ARG A 190 -27.89 9.93 1.99
CA ARG A 190 -29.10 9.17 1.55
C ARG A 190 -28.99 8.38 0.22
N ILE A 191 -27.98 8.62 -0.62
CA ILE A 191 -27.82 7.93 -1.92
C ILE A 191 -26.74 6.82 -1.86
N GLY A 192 -25.87 6.85 -0.84
CA GLY A 192 -24.80 5.89 -0.66
C GLY A 192 -23.46 6.45 -1.11
N SER A 193 -22.75 5.72 -1.99
CA SER A 193 -21.41 6.07 -2.45
C SER A 193 -21.31 6.10 -3.97
N LYS A 194 -20.50 7.03 -4.50
CA LYS A 194 -20.17 7.14 -5.93
C LYS A 194 -18.66 7.09 -6.13
N ILE A 195 -18.22 6.62 -7.28
CA ILE A 195 -16.80 6.58 -7.63
C ILE A 195 -16.43 7.78 -8.49
N LEU A 196 -15.32 8.43 -8.12
CA LEU A 196 -14.67 9.50 -8.87
C LEU A 196 -13.28 9.03 -9.34
N ILE A 197 -12.88 9.48 -10.52
CA ILE A 197 -11.56 9.15 -11.09
C ILE A 197 -10.82 10.45 -11.42
N PHE A 198 -9.67 10.63 -10.78
CA PHE A 198 -8.68 11.62 -11.19
C PHE A 198 -7.65 10.96 -12.12
N SER A 199 -7.27 11.62 -13.20
CA SER A 199 -6.17 11.21 -14.07
C SER A 199 -5.00 12.17 -13.97
N SER A 200 -3.79 11.66 -13.70
CA SER A 200 -2.57 12.46 -13.73
C SER A 200 -2.18 12.95 -15.14
N GLU A 201 -2.69 12.29 -16.18
CA GLU A 201 -2.49 12.69 -17.59
C GLU A 201 -3.21 14.00 -17.91
N THR A 202 -4.48 14.10 -17.50
CA THR A 202 -5.31 15.28 -17.81
C THR A 202 -5.35 16.30 -16.68
N GLY A 203 -4.94 15.91 -15.47
CA GLY A 203 -5.05 16.73 -14.26
C GLY A 203 -6.48 17.00 -13.81
N LYS A 204 -7.45 16.19 -14.26
CA LYS A 204 -8.88 16.44 -14.05
C LYS A 204 -9.57 15.26 -13.37
N TRP A 205 -10.61 15.58 -12.61
CA TRP A 205 -11.61 14.63 -12.12
C TRP A 205 -12.67 14.36 -13.17
N ARG A 206 -13.19 13.13 -13.17
CA ARG A 206 -14.48 12.80 -13.76
C ARG A 206 -15.30 11.97 -12.78
N ASP A 207 -16.61 12.15 -12.85
CA ASP A 207 -17.59 11.28 -12.22
C ASP A 207 -17.77 9.99 -13.03
N THR A 208 -17.91 8.86 -12.33
CA THR A 208 -18.38 7.62 -12.96
C THR A 208 -19.90 7.49 -12.81
N ASN A 209 -20.53 6.64 -13.60
CA ASN A 209 -21.96 6.32 -13.42
C ASN A 209 -22.20 5.21 -12.37
N VAL A 210 -21.15 4.78 -11.66
CA VAL A 210 -21.24 3.72 -10.66
C VAL A 210 -21.61 4.30 -9.30
N THR A 211 -22.76 3.85 -8.80
CA THR A 211 -23.24 4.11 -7.44
C THR A 211 -23.39 2.81 -6.68
N MET A 212 -23.11 2.88 -5.38
CA MET A 212 -23.27 1.78 -4.43
C MET A 212 -24.20 2.22 -3.32
N ASP A 213 -25.27 1.47 -3.12
CA ASP A 213 -26.19 1.70 -2.01
C ASP A 213 -25.52 1.37 -0.66
N ASP A 214 -26.09 1.89 0.42
CA ASP A 214 -25.80 1.47 1.80
C ASP A 214 -24.37 1.75 2.32
N HIS A 215 -23.67 2.72 1.72
CA HIS A 215 -22.36 3.20 2.19
C HIS A 215 -21.29 2.10 2.37
N LYS A 216 -21.47 0.93 1.74
CA LYS A 216 -20.62 -0.27 1.93
C LYS A 216 -19.13 0.00 1.71
N LEU A 217 -18.81 0.85 0.75
CA LEU A 217 -17.42 1.17 0.41
C LEU A 217 -16.79 2.20 1.37
N GLU A 218 -17.55 2.81 2.28
CA GLU A 218 -17.04 3.88 3.13
C GLU A 218 -15.95 3.40 4.11
N TYR A 219 -16.04 2.15 4.55
CA TYR A 219 -15.09 1.54 5.49
C TYR A 219 -14.35 0.35 4.88
N ALA A 220 -14.45 0.16 3.57
CA ALA A 220 -13.83 -0.96 2.90
C ALA A 220 -12.31 -0.79 2.79
N ILE A 221 -11.58 -1.91 2.89
CA ILE A 221 -10.15 -1.95 2.59
C ILE A 221 -10.03 -2.30 1.11
N GLY A 222 -9.21 -1.56 0.36
CA GLY A 222 -9.07 -1.77 -1.07
C GLY A 222 -7.64 -1.72 -1.56
N ASP A 223 -7.40 -2.39 -2.68
CA ASP A 223 -6.11 -2.43 -3.35
C ASP A 223 -6.26 -2.54 -4.87
N TYR A 224 -5.25 -2.08 -5.60
CA TYR A 224 -5.18 -2.15 -7.05
C TYR A 224 -4.59 -3.48 -7.53
N CYS A 225 -5.26 -4.11 -8.50
CA CYS A 225 -4.75 -5.30 -9.16
C CYS A 225 -5.27 -5.37 -10.60
N HIS A 226 -4.38 -5.55 -11.59
CA HIS A 226 -4.74 -5.78 -13.00
C HIS A 226 -5.83 -4.83 -13.56
N GLY A 227 -5.62 -3.51 -13.44
CA GLY A 227 -6.54 -2.52 -14.00
C GLY A 227 -7.84 -2.27 -13.22
N ALA A 228 -8.02 -2.91 -12.07
CA ALA A 228 -9.20 -2.75 -11.23
C ALA A 228 -8.82 -2.39 -9.78
N ILE A 229 -9.74 -1.73 -9.08
CA ILE A 229 -9.70 -1.65 -7.61
C ILE A 229 -10.58 -2.75 -7.06
N TYR A 230 -10.05 -3.51 -6.11
CA TYR A 230 -10.80 -4.48 -5.35
C TYR A 230 -11.02 -3.95 -3.95
N TRP A 231 -12.21 -4.13 -3.41
CA TRP A 231 -12.54 -3.82 -2.02
C TRP A 231 -12.98 -5.07 -1.28
N ILE A 232 -12.60 -5.15 -0.02
CA ILE A 232 -13.20 -6.03 0.97
C ILE A 232 -13.95 -5.17 1.98
N GLU A 233 -15.25 -5.43 2.09
CA GLU A 233 -16.16 -4.78 3.02
C GLU A 233 -16.49 -5.75 4.16
N ARG A 234 -16.47 -5.21 5.38
CA ARG A 234 -16.76 -5.96 6.60
C ARG A 234 -18.20 -5.70 7.02
N GLY A 235 -19.10 -6.51 6.47
CA GLY A 235 -20.50 -6.51 6.90
C GLY A 235 -20.68 -7.08 8.31
N TYR A 236 -21.88 -6.91 8.86
CA TYR A 236 -22.21 -7.40 10.21
C TYR A 236 -22.10 -8.94 10.33
N LEU A 237 -22.57 -9.67 9.32
CA LEU A 237 -22.61 -11.15 9.33
C LEU A 237 -21.57 -11.80 8.41
N LYS A 238 -21.23 -11.17 7.29
CA LYS A 238 -20.35 -11.74 6.27
C LYS A 238 -19.46 -10.68 5.65
N LEU A 239 -18.36 -11.15 5.06
CA LEU A 239 -17.52 -10.35 4.19
C LEU A 239 -18.15 -10.23 2.79
N SER A 240 -17.92 -9.09 2.16
CA SER A 240 -18.29 -8.85 0.76
C SER A 240 -17.05 -8.38 0.00
N CYS A 241 -16.82 -8.88 -1.21
CA CYS A 241 -15.72 -8.44 -2.06
C CYS A 241 -16.27 -7.81 -3.35
N TYR A 242 -15.76 -6.65 -3.71
CA TYR A 242 -16.18 -5.91 -4.89
C TYR A 242 -14.98 -5.63 -5.79
N ARG A 243 -15.20 -5.67 -7.10
CA ARG A 243 -14.24 -5.28 -8.14
C ARG A 243 -14.84 -4.14 -8.94
N PHE A 244 -14.14 -3.02 -9.00
CA PHE A 244 -14.42 -1.95 -9.96
C PHE A 244 -13.38 -1.98 -11.07
N ASP A 245 -13.85 -2.34 -12.26
CA ASP A 245 -13.08 -2.20 -13.49
C ASP A 245 -12.95 -0.72 -13.86
N ILE A 246 -11.72 -0.20 -13.89
CA ILE A 246 -11.50 1.24 -14.06
C ILE A 246 -11.80 1.70 -15.48
N GLU A 247 -11.62 0.83 -16.47
CA GLU A 247 -11.80 1.17 -17.87
C GLU A 247 -13.24 0.91 -18.31
N ALA A 248 -13.79 -0.25 -17.96
CA ALA A 248 -15.18 -0.57 -18.26
C ALA A 248 -16.18 0.20 -17.38
N GLU A 249 -15.72 0.76 -16.24
CA GLU A 249 -16.55 1.38 -15.20
C GLU A 249 -17.67 0.45 -14.71
N ILE A 250 -17.32 -0.82 -14.51
CA ILE A 250 -18.26 -1.85 -14.05
C ILE A 250 -17.90 -2.26 -12.63
N MET A 251 -18.88 -2.19 -11.74
CA MET A 251 -18.82 -2.81 -10.42
C MET A 251 -19.32 -4.25 -10.47
N THR A 252 -18.57 -5.18 -9.90
CA THR A 252 -18.94 -6.59 -9.80
C THR A 252 -18.69 -7.10 -8.39
N GLU A 253 -19.68 -7.78 -7.80
CA GLU A 253 -19.49 -8.51 -6.55
C GLU A 253 -18.81 -9.86 -6.83
N ILE A 254 -17.72 -10.14 -6.12
CA ILE A 254 -16.99 -11.39 -6.20
C ILE A 254 -17.46 -12.30 -5.08
N SER A 255 -17.90 -13.51 -5.45
CA SER A 255 -18.33 -14.51 -4.48
C SER A 255 -17.21 -14.88 -3.52
N MET A 256 -17.43 -14.70 -2.22
CA MET A 256 -16.49 -15.09 -1.18
C MET A 256 -16.33 -16.62 -1.12
N PRO A 257 -15.14 -17.13 -0.75
CA PRO A 257 -14.95 -18.56 -0.57
C PRO A 257 -15.82 -19.07 0.60
N THR A 258 -16.47 -20.21 0.43
CA THR A 258 -17.39 -20.80 1.43
C THR A 258 -16.74 -21.04 2.78
N THR A 259 -15.43 -21.25 2.81
CA THR A 259 -14.63 -21.47 4.03
C THR A 259 -14.17 -20.18 4.72
N ALA A 260 -14.55 -19.01 4.21
CA ALA A 260 -14.35 -17.74 4.91
C ALA A 260 -15.58 -17.46 5.77
N ASP A 261 -15.63 -18.09 6.95
CA ASP A 261 -16.73 -17.93 7.88
C ASP A 261 -16.64 -16.61 8.64
N GLY A 262 -17.74 -15.85 8.62
CA GLY A 262 -17.92 -14.61 9.37
C GLY A 262 -17.16 -13.40 8.82
N PRO A 263 -17.23 -12.25 9.53
CA PRO A 263 -16.69 -10.97 9.04
C PRO A 263 -15.17 -10.82 9.26
N ASN A 264 -14.49 -11.85 9.80
CA ASN A 264 -13.15 -11.70 10.39
C ASN A 264 -12.01 -12.11 9.45
N PHE A 265 -11.53 -11.15 8.66
CA PHE A 265 -10.25 -11.27 7.95
C PHE A 265 -9.10 -10.60 8.72
N ARG A 266 -7.86 -10.95 8.35
CA ARG A 266 -6.60 -10.45 8.91
C ARG A 266 -5.79 -9.62 7.92
N HIS A 267 -5.91 -9.89 6.64
CA HIS A 267 -5.23 -9.14 5.59
C HIS A 267 -5.98 -9.23 4.25
N PHE A 268 -5.97 -8.14 3.50
CA PHE A 268 -6.43 -8.06 2.12
C PHE A 268 -5.51 -7.09 1.38
N GLY A 269 -4.98 -7.52 0.25
CA GLY A 269 -4.03 -6.69 -0.50
C GLY A 269 -3.43 -7.41 -1.70
N ALA A 270 -2.86 -6.62 -2.61
CA ALA A 270 -2.18 -7.09 -3.80
C ALA A 270 -0.67 -7.20 -3.57
N SER A 271 -0.06 -8.22 -4.14
CA SER A 271 1.39 -8.40 -4.15
C SER A 271 1.83 -8.99 -5.48
N TYR A 272 2.69 -8.25 -6.19
CA TYR A 272 3.25 -8.64 -7.48
C TYR A 272 2.18 -9.09 -8.51
N GLY A 273 1.07 -8.35 -8.59
CA GLY A 273 -0.06 -8.65 -9.48
C GLY A 273 -1.07 -9.68 -8.93
N HIS A 274 -0.83 -10.29 -7.77
CA HIS A 274 -1.76 -11.27 -7.20
C HIS A 274 -2.53 -10.69 -6.02
N LEU A 275 -3.84 -10.91 -5.96
CA LEU A 275 -4.69 -10.44 -4.87
C LEU A 275 -4.87 -11.53 -3.83
N TYR A 276 -4.56 -11.20 -2.57
CA TYR A 276 -4.62 -12.14 -1.45
C TYR A 276 -5.64 -11.72 -0.40
N LEU A 277 -6.23 -12.73 0.24
CA LEU A 277 -7.10 -12.58 1.39
C LEU A 277 -6.68 -13.59 2.46
N VAL A 278 -6.47 -13.11 3.69
CA VAL A 278 -6.13 -13.96 4.84
C VAL A 278 -7.30 -13.94 5.81
N CYS A 279 -7.97 -15.08 5.99
CA CYS A 279 -9.09 -15.22 6.92
C CYS A 279 -8.78 -16.17 8.06
N VAL A 280 -9.45 -15.97 9.19
CA VAL A 280 -9.39 -16.92 10.30
C VAL A 280 -10.26 -18.13 9.95
N ARG A 281 -9.64 -19.32 9.87
CA ARG A 281 -10.35 -20.59 9.68
C ARG A 281 -10.92 -21.09 11.00
N ASP A 282 -10.08 -21.10 12.03
CA ASP A 282 -10.43 -21.58 13.35
C ASP A 282 -9.83 -20.63 14.39
N GLN A 283 -10.70 -20.03 15.22
CA GLN A 283 -10.28 -19.10 16.26
C GLN A 283 -9.60 -19.81 17.44
N LYS A 284 -10.03 -21.03 17.78
CA LYS A 284 -9.48 -21.82 18.89
C LYS A 284 -8.11 -22.36 18.51
N GLU A 285 -8.00 -22.96 17.33
CA GLU A 285 -6.75 -23.54 16.82
C GLU A 285 -5.79 -22.50 16.21
N LYS A 286 -6.24 -21.23 16.10
CA LYS A 286 -5.52 -20.11 15.49
C LYS A 286 -4.95 -20.46 14.12
N VAL A 287 -5.81 -20.96 13.24
CA VAL A 287 -5.44 -21.33 11.87
C VAL A 287 -5.93 -20.26 10.91
N PHE A 288 -5.06 -19.82 10.01
CA PHE A 288 -5.43 -18.94 8.90
C PHE A 288 -5.49 -19.68 7.58
N ASN A 289 -6.46 -19.30 6.76
CA ASN A 289 -6.49 -19.61 5.34
C ASN A 289 -5.91 -18.42 4.57
N VAL A 290 -4.93 -18.68 3.71
CA VAL A 290 -4.41 -17.71 2.72
C VAL A 290 -5.03 -18.05 1.38
N PHE A 291 -5.93 -17.19 0.91
CA PHE A 291 -6.58 -17.29 -0.38
C PHE A 291 -5.88 -16.40 -1.41
N GLU A 292 -5.89 -16.84 -2.66
CA GLU A 292 -5.52 -16.06 -3.83
C GLU A 292 -6.71 -16.03 -4.80
N LEU A 293 -7.03 -14.84 -5.30
CA LEU A 293 -8.06 -14.66 -6.33
C LEU A 293 -7.47 -14.98 -7.70
N ASN A 294 -8.10 -15.87 -8.44
CA ASN A 294 -7.81 -16.03 -9.87
C ASN A 294 -8.51 -14.90 -10.65
N GLN A 295 -7.74 -14.00 -11.28
CA GLN A 295 -8.28 -12.84 -11.99
C GLN A 295 -8.92 -13.16 -13.34
N ILE A 296 -8.84 -14.40 -13.84
CA ILE A 296 -9.55 -14.83 -15.05
C ILE A 296 -10.92 -15.36 -14.66
N THR A 297 -10.97 -16.27 -13.68
CA THR A 297 -12.23 -16.92 -13.29
C THR A 297 -13.00 -16.15 -12.23
N MET A 298 -12.39 -15.13 -11.62
CA MET A 298 -12.90 -14.38 -10.45
C MET A 298 -13.31 -15.30 -9.28
N LYS A 299 -12.51 -16.35 -9.04
CA LYS A 299 -12.76 -17.32 -7.96
C LYS A 299 -11.60 -17.34 -6.97
N TRP A 300 -11.93 -17.30 -5.68
CA TRP A 300 -10.98 -17.48 -4.61
C TRP A 300 -10.56 -18.95 -4.49
N SER A 301 -9.27 -19.18 -4.31
CA SER A 301 -8.71 -20.51 -4.06
C SER A 301 -7.80 -20.48 -2.84
N ILE A 302 -7.89 -21.49 -1.99
CA ILE A 302 -6.97 -21.66 -0.87
C ILE A 302 -5.60 -22.04 -1.43
N LYS A 303 -4.56 -21.32 -1.03
CA LYS A 303 -3.17 -21.65 -1.34
C LYS A 303 -2.44 -22.26 -0.15
N HIS A 304 -2.68 -21.75 1.05
CA HIS A 304 -1.98 -22.20 2.25
C HIS A 304 -2.85 -22.17 3.50
N TRP A 305 -2.50 -23.03 4.45
CA TRP A 305 -2.94 -22.97 5.84
C TRP A 305 -1.76 -22.64 6.75
N VAL A 306 -1.99 -21.73 7.69
CA VAL A 306 -0.96 -21.27 8.63
C VAL A 306 -1.42 -21.49 10.06
N HIS A 307 -0.70 -22.35 10.80
CA HIS A 307 -0.94 -22.58 12.22
C HIS A 307 -0.16 -21.57 13.06
N VAL A 308 -0.84 -20.49 13.49
CA VAL A 308 -0.19 -19.37 14.20
C VAL A 308 0.39 -19.80 15.54
N ASN A 309 -0.23 -20.77 16.23
CA ASN A 309 0.30 -21.30 17.49
C ASN A 309 1.72 -21.89 17.33
N ARG A 310 2.03 -22.55 16.21
CA ARG A 310 3.38 -23.07 15.93
C ARG A 310 4.40 -21.97 15.71
N LEU A 311 3.96 -20.85 15.13
CA LEU A 311 4.80 -19.66 14.97
C LEU A 311 5.09 -19.05 16.35
N ILE A 312 4.06 -18.82 17.17
CA ILE A 312 4.22 -18.26 18.52
C ILE A 312 5.12 -19.13 19.40
N SER A 313 4.97 -20.46 19.37
CA SER A 313 5.81 -21.36 20.17
C SER A 313 7.29 -21.33 19.78
N SER A 314 7.61 -20.85 18.58
CA SER A 314 8.99 -20.69 18.11
C SER A 314 9.67 -19.42 18.66
N PHE A 315 8.94 -18.58 19.40
CA PHE A 315 9.44 -17.33 20.01
C PHE A 315 9.18 -17.33 21.54
N PRO A 316 10.01 -18.01 22.35
CA PRO A 316 9.82 -18.15 23.80
C PRO A 316 9.75 -16.81 24.55
N GLN A 317 10.49 -15.79 24.08
CA GLN A 317 10.46 -14.43 24.64
C GLN A 317 9.08 -13.75 24.55
N VAL A 318 8.26 -14.10 23.54
CA VAL A 318 6.87 -13.64 23.42
C VAL A 318 5.99 -14.25 24.52
N VAL A 319 6.23 -15.52 24.86
CA VAL A 319 5.52 -16.26 25.92
C VAL A 319 5.93 -15.75 27.30
N ALA A 320 7.20 -15.38 27.49
CA ALA A 320 7.75 -14.90 28.77
C ALA A 320 7.25 -13.50 29.18
N LYS A 321 6.86 -12.63 28.23
CA LYS A 321 6.34 -11.27 28.52
C LYS A 321 4.90 -11.24 29.08
N GLY A 322 4.30 -12.38 29.40
CA GLY A 322 3.02 -12.47 30.14
C GLY A 322 1.80 -11.87 29.44
N ARG A 323 1.89 -11.51 28.16
CA ARG A 323 0.72 -11.07 27.39
C ARG A 323 -0.15 -12.30 27.12
N ASN A 324 -1.38 -12.31 27.64
CA ASN A 324 -2.31 -13.42 27.48
C ASN A 324 -2.40 -13.86 26.00
N ASN A 325 -1.87 -15.06 25.72
CA ASN A 325 -1.84 -15.71 24.40
C ASN A 325 -3.23 -15.96 23.77
N THR A 326 -4.31 -15.59 24.47
CA THR A 326 -5.70 -15.76 24.05
C THR A 326 -6.31 -14.52 23.41
N SER A 327 -5.64 -13.35 23.47
CA SER A 327 -6.22 -12.12 22.89
C SER A 327 -5.93 -12.01 21.38
N PRO A 328 -6.93 -11.67 20.54
CA PRO A 328 -6.74 -11.28 19.14
C PRO A 328 -5.78 -10.10 18.92
N SER A 329 -5.32 -9.43 19.98
CA SER A 329 -4.36 -8.33 19.97
C SER A 329 -2.88 -8.76 20.10
N ALA A 330 -2.58 -10.05 20.23
CA ALA A 330 -1.20 -10.54 20.37
C ALA A 330 -0.42 -10.62 19.03
N PHE A 331 -1.13 -10.62 17.89
CA PHE A 331 -0.51 -10.67 16.57
C PHE A 331 -1.36 -9.92 15.52
N SER A 332 -0.72 -9.47 14.44
CA SER A 332 -1.37 -8.92 13.25
C SER A 332 -0.67 -9.39 11.98
N VAL A 333 -1.44 -9.61 10.91
CA VAL A 333 -0.89 -9.90 9.58
C VAL A 333 -0.66 -8.56 8.89
N LEU A 334 0.60 -8.27 8.56
CA LEU A 334 1.00 -7.01 7.94
C LEU A 334 0.87 -7.10 6.42
N SER A 335 1.36 -8.18 5.82
CA SER A 335 1.35 -8.35 4.37
C SER A 335 1.48 -9.81 3.95
N VAL A 336 0.96 -10.15 2.78
CA VAL A 336 1.40 -11.32 2.01
C VAL A 336 2.32 -10.81 0.91
N VAL A 337 3.59 -11.19 0.97
CA VAL A 337 4.62 -10.76 0.01
C VAL A 337 4.91 -11.91 -0.95
N ARG A 338 4.66 -11.70 -2.24
CA ARG A 338 5.03 -12.67 -3.28
C ARG A 338 6.47 -12.41 -3.72
N GLY A 339 7.36 -13.39 -3.50
CA GLY A 339 8.70 -13.41 -4.04
C GLY A 339 8.75 -14.07 -5.43
N GLU A 340 9.96 -14.24 -5.97
CA GLU A 340 10.18 -14.89 -7.27
C GLU A 340 9.82 -16.38 -7.25
N GLU A 341 10.24 -17.08 -6.20
CA GLU A 341 10.03 -18.53 -6.05
C GLU A 341 8.89 -18.87 -5.06
N ASP A 342 8.78 -18.09 -3.98
CA ASP A 342 7.88 -18.35 -2.86
C ASP A 342 7.22 -17.08 -2.31
N SER A 343 6.02 -17.27 -1.76
CA SER A 343 5.31 -16.22 -1.01
C SER A 343 5.60 -16.34 0.49
N ALA A 344 5.67 -15.20 1.16
CA ALA A 344 5.84 -15.11 2.61
C ALA A 344 4.70 -14.32 3.26
N LEU A 345 4.31 -14.77 4.45
CA LEU A 345 3.40 -14.05 5.32
C LEU A 345 4.23 -13.20 6.29
N VAL A 346 4.04 -11.89 6.28
CA VAL A 346 4.69 -10.97 7.20
C VAL A 346 3.74 -10.66 8.34
N MET A 347 4.19 -10.89 9.57
CA MET A 347 3.34 -10.72 10.76
C MET A 347 4.07 -9.96 11.85
N ASN A 348 3.33 -9.16 12.61
CA ASN A 348 3.76 -8.71 13.93
C ASN A 348 3.26 -9.72 14.96
N ILE A 349 4.16 -10.24 15.80
CA ILE A 349 3.86 -11.07 16.96
C ILE A 349 4.41 -10.35 18.19
N SER A 350 3.52 -9.70 18.95
CA SER A 350 3.85 -9.03 20.22
C SER A 350 5.01 -8.02 20.17
N GLY A 351 5.29 -7.43 19.01
CA GLY A 351 6.36 -6.47 18.79
C GLY A 351 7.49 -7.00 17.91
N GLU A 352 7.63 -8.33 17.76
CA GLU A 352 8.57 -8.91 16.80
C GLU A 352 7.88 -9.00 15.43
N VAL A 353 8.48 -8.37 14.41
CA VAL A 353 8.00 -8.54 13.02
C VAL A 353 8.80 -9.64 12.36
N ILE A 354 8.07 -10.63 11.83
CA ILE A 354 8.63 -11.83 11.22
C ILE A 354 8.16 -12.00 9.78
N SER A 355 8.98 -12.68 8.99
CA SER A 355 8.62 -13.25 7.70
C SER A 355 8.46 -14.76 7.86
N TYR A 356 7.35 -15.32 7.38
CA TYR A 356 7.09 -16.75 7.35
C TYR A 356 6.90 -17.22 5.91
N ASN A 357 7.86 -17.98 5.38
CA ASN A 357 7.74 -18.54 4.04
C ASN A 357 6.62 -19.60 4.01
N LEU A 358 5.64 -19.41 3.13
CA LEU A 358 4.42 -20.22 3.08
C LEU A 358 4.65 -21.63 2.55
N ARG A 359 5.73 -21.88 1.80
CA ARG A 359 6.13 -23.20 1.29
C ARG A 359 7.12 -23.89 2.22
N SER A 360 8.31 -23.31 2.39
CA SER A 360 9.42 -23.90 3.16
C SER A 360 9.19 -23.90 4.67
N LYS A 361 8.19 -23.14 5.15
CA LYS A 361 7.84 -23.00 6.57
C LYS A 361 8.97 -22.36 7.42
N LYS A 362 10.00 -21.82 6.77
CA LYS A 362 11.07 -21.07 7.43
C LYS A 362 10.55 -19.76 7.99
N VAL A 363 11.07 -19.38 9.15
CA VAL A 363 10.75 -18.13 9.84
C VAL A 363 12.01 -17.29 9.94
N GLU A 364 11.91 -16.01 9.60
CA GLU A 364 12.98 -15.03 9.71
C GLU A 364 12.48 -13.82 10.49
N VAL A 365 13.28 -13.32 11.43
CA VAL A 365 12.97 -12.09 12.17
C VAL A 365 13.41 -10.89 11.33
N LEU A 366 12.46 -10.03 10.98
CA LEU A 366 12.71 -8.81 10.19
C LEU A 366 12.95 -7.59 11.08
N LEU A 367 12.30 -7.56 12.26
CA LEU A 367 12.46 -6.52 13.28
C LEU A 367 12.23 -7.14 14.66
N SER A 368 13.21 -6.99 15.56
CA SER A 368 13.14 -7.59 16.91
C SER A 368 12.24 -6.82 17.88
N GLU A 369 12.14 -5.50 17.74
CA GLU A 369 11.30 -4.67 18.60
C GLU A 369 10.62 -3.55 17.82
N LEU A 370 9.30 -3.67 17.67
CA LEU A 370 8.42 -2.60 17.26
C LEU A 370 8.00 -1.83 18.52
N ASN A 371 8.73 -0.75 18.83
CA ASN A 371 8.55 0.07 20.03
C ASN A 371 7.31 0.97 19.97
N TRP A 372 6.15 0.36 19.93
CA TRP A 372 4.87 1.03 20.13
C TRP A 372 4.46 0.89 21.59
N GLU A 373 4.88 1.86 22.40
CA GLU A 373 4.44 1.95 23.80
C GLU A 373 2.93 2.12 23.82
N VAL A 374 2.19 1.05 24.12
CA VAL A 374 0.75 1.12 24.32
C VAL A 374 0.47 1.98 25.56
N GLN A 375 0.31 3.29 25.39
CA GLN A 375 -0.23 4.14 26.44
C GLN A 375 -1.66 3.70 26.70
N SER A 376 -1.84 2.97 27.79
CA SER A 376 -3.06 2.27 28.23
C SER A 376 -4.28 3.16 28.50
N ARG A 377 -4.24 4.46 28.17
CA ARG A 377 -5.22 5.45 28.65
C ARG A 377 -6.38 5.78 27.71
N ARG A 378 -6.44 5.23 26.49
CA ARG A 378 -7.61 5.43 25.61
C ARG A 378 -8.09 4.11 25.01
N ARG A 379 -8.74 3.29 25.83
CA ARG A 379 -9.81 2.40 25.33
C ARG A 379 -10.97 3.29 24.87
N VAL A 380 -10.86 3.87 23.68
CA VAL A 380 -12.06 4.22 22.91
C VAL A 380 -12.71 2.89 22.53
N GLU A 381 -14.04 2.84 22.53
CA GLU A 381 -14.92 1.68 22.34
C GLU A 381 -14.81 0.97 20.98
N ILE A 382 -13.59 0.77 20.47
CA ILE A 382 -13.29 -0.12 19.35
C ILE A 382 -12.85 -1.47 19.94
N ALA A 383 -13.72 -2.07 20.76
CA ALA A 383 -13.41 -3.28 21.51
C ALA A 383 -13.45 -4.58 20.66
N SER A 384 -13.63 -4.49 19.34
CA SER A 384 -13.76 -5.65 18.45
C SER A 384 -12.74 -5.71 17.31
N LEU A 385 -11.94 -4.66 17.09
CA LEU A 385 -10.88 -4.67 16.08
C LEU A 385 -9.56 -5.04 16.76
N SER A 386 -8.98 -6.19 16.39
CA SER A 386 -7.52 -6.35 16.51
C SER A 386 -6.91 -5.09 15.88
N PRO A 387 -5.96 -4.38 16.52
CA PRO A 387 -5.37 -3.19 15.92
C PRO A 387 -4.68 -3.64 14.62
N ILE A 388 -5.36 -3.45 13.49
CA ILE A 388 -4.78 -3.71 12.19
C ILE A 388 -3.72 -2.65 12.04
N ILE A 389 -2.48 -3.12 12.11
CA ILE A 389 -1.33 -2.30 11.80
C ILE A 389 -1.36 -2.14 10.29
N SER A 390 -1.57 -0.91 9.81
CA SER A 390 -1.51 -0.63 8.39
C SER A 390 -0.07 -0.82 7.93
N ALA A 391 0.13 -1.66 6.93
CA ALA A 391 1.43 -1.88 6.31
C ALA A 391 1.32 -1.67 4.80
N TYR A 392 2.25 -0.91 4.24
CA TYR A 392 2.23 -0.51 2.84
C TYR A 392 3.51 -0.97 2.13
N PRO A 393 3.42 -1.69 0.99
CA PRO A 393 4.58 -2.19 0.29
C PRO A 393 5.40 -1.06 -0.35
N PHE A 394 6.71 -1.06 -0.09
CA PHE A 394 7.67 -0.21 -0.77
C PHE A 394 8.22 -0.91 -2.03
N ILE A 395 7.89 -0.33 -3.18
CA ILE A 395 8.43 -0.67 -4.49
C ILE A 395 9.19 0.56 -5.01
N ALA A 396 10.41 0.38 -5.51
CA ALA A 396 11.18 1.50 -6.03
C ALA A 396 10.78 1.77 -7.49
N THR A 397 10.48 3.02 -7.85
CA THR A 397 10.10 3.37 -9.23
C THR A 397 10.77 4.66 -9.73
N LEU A 398 11.10 4.68 -11.03
CA LEU A 398 11.67 5.85 -11.72
C LEU A 398 10.60 6.77 -12.34
N TYR A 399 9.33 6.37 -12.28
CA TYR A 399 8.23 7.06 -12.94
C TYR A 399 7.90 8.38 -12.23
N PRO A 400 7.66 9.46 -13.00
CA PRO A 400 7.36 10.78 -12.48
C PRO A 400 5.88 10.91 -12.08
N LEU A 401 5.51 12.05 -11.49
CA LEU A 401 4.15 12.38 -11.05
C LEU A 401 3.44 13.41 -11.93
#